data_AF-A0A920A524-F1
#
_entry.id   AF-A0A920A524-F1
#
_cell.length_a   1.000
_cell.length_b   1.000
_cell.length_c   1.000
_cell.angle_alpha   90.00
_cell.angle_beta   90.00
_cell.angle_gamma   90.00
#
_symmetry.space_group_name_H-M   'P 1'
#
loop_
_entity.id
_entity.type
_entity.pdbx_description
1 polymer ?
#
loop_
_entity_poly.entity_id
_entity_poly.type
_entity_poly.pdbx_seq_one_letter_code
_entity_poly.pdbx_strand_id
1 'polypeptide(L)'
;MVDMAGNREILGTLHGKLADNMLKCLTVGMTHWDNETTAEDALGQAMLRERTEFFFAPAHIQKRIGEWGHEGYAQKTNAFMSARALQSNNWMQIKKIIGLKDFTTTYKEVVAGQIKPHEGIIVKLKDD
;
A
#
# COMPACT_ATOMS: atom_id res chain seq x y z
N MET A 1 12.48 1.13 -1.66
CA MET A 1 11.45 0.24 -1.09
C MET A 1 10.38 1.07 -0.40
N VAL A 2 9.11 0.73 -0.58
CA VAL A 2 7.99 1.29 0.17
C VAL A 2 7.36 0.13 0.92
N ASP A 3 7.38 0.17 2.24
CA ASP A 3 6.83 -0.85 3.11
C ASP A 3 5.56 -0.34 3.79
N MET A 4 4.48 -1.09 3.69
CA MET A 4 3.19 -0.79 4.32
C MET A 4 2.90 -1.73 5.50
N ALA A 5 3.60 -2.86 5.57
CA ALA A 5 3.33 -3.91 6.53
C ALA A 5 4.06 -3.66 7.85
N GLY A 6 5.34 -3.31 7.81
CA GLY A 6 6.15 -3.14 9.01
C GLY A 6 6.66 -4.46 9.61
N ASN A 7 6.69 -5.56 8.84
CA ASN A 7 7.26 -6.83 9.31
C ASN A 7 8.79 -6.70 9.45
N ARG A 8 9.29 -6.71 10.69
CA ARG A 8 10.70 -6.42 10.98
C ARG A 8 11.67 -7.49 10.49
N GLU A 9 11.27 -8.76 10.50
CA GLU A 9 12.10 -9.86 10.00
C GLU A 9 12.33 -9.74 8.49
N ILE A 10 11.25 -9.52 7.74
CA ILE A 10 11.32 -9.31 6.28
C ILE A 10 12.11 -8.04 5.97
N LEU A 11 11.85 -6.95 6.71
CA LEU A 11 12.60 -5.70 6.54
C LEU A 11 14.10 -5.91 6.80
N GLY A 12 14.50 -6.54 7.91
CA GLY A 12 15.90 -6.81 8.22
C GLY A 12 16.56 -7.67 7.14
N THR A 13 15.86 -8.70 6.67
CA THR A 13 16.32 -9.57 5.58
C THR A 13 16.51 -8.80 4.27
N LEU A 14 15.56 -7.94 3.90
CA LEU A 14 15.64 -7.12 2.68
C LEU A 14 16.71 -6.04 2.78
N HIS A 15 16.86 -5.41 3.95
CA HIS A 15 17.95 -4.47 4.23
C HIS A 15 19.31 -5.13 4.01
N GLY A 16 19.52 -6.34 4.56
CA GLY A 16 20.75 -7.10 4.39
C GLY A 16 20.98 -7.55 2.94
N LYS A 17 19.96 -8.09 2.27
CA LYS A 17 20.07 -8.61 0.89
C LYS A 17 20.26 -7.51 -0.15
N LEU A 18 19.57 -6.38 0.00
CA LEU A 18 19.67 -5.28 -0.95
C LEU A 18 20.91 -4.43 -0.66
N ALA A 19 21.35 -4.33 0.60
CA ALA A 19 22.55 -3.60 1.01
C ALA A 19 22.64 -2.23 0.32
N ASP A 20 23.70 -1.98 -0.44
CA ASP A 20 23.92 -0.71 -1.15
C ASP A 20 22.89 -0.43 -2.25
N ASN A 21 22.23 -1.45 -2.80
CA ASN A 21 21.16 -1.29 -3.78
C ASN A 21 19.86 -0.75 -3.16
N MET A 22 19.72 -0.78 -1.84
CA MET A 22 18.60 -0.15 -1.16
C MET A 22 18.90 1.33 -0.92
N LEU A 23 18.44 2.16 -1.85
CA LEU A 23 18.61 3.62 -1.79
C LEU A 23 17.75 4.26 -0.70
N LYS A 24 16.53 3.76 -0.51
CA LYS A 24 15.59 4.27 0.48
C LYS A 24 14.60 3.20 0.91
N CYS A 25 14.20 3.23 2.17
CA CYS A 25 13.08 2.49 2.73
C CYS A 25 12.07 3.50 3.31
N LEU A 26 10.89 3.60 2.70
CA LEU A 26 9.79 4.42 3.22
C LEU A 26 8.79 3.51 3.91
N THR A 27 8.64 3.64 5.23
CA THR A 27 7.63 2.89 5.99
C THR A 27 6.35 3.73 6.06
N VAL A 28 5.25 3.21 5.54
CA VAL A 28 3.95 3.86 5.41
C VAL A 28 2.96 3.15 6.33
N GLY A 29 2.83 3.63 7.56
CA GLY A 29 2.03 2.95 8.59
C GLY A 29 2.64 1.62 9.06
N MET A 30 1.84 0.81 9.77
CA MET A 30 2.20 -0.54 10.24
C MET A 30 0.92 -1.39 10.28
N THR A 31 0.68 -2.20 9.24
CA THR A 31 -0.50 -3.08 9.19
C THR A 31 -0.25 -4.48 9.75
N HIS A 32 1.02 -4.85 9.96
CA HIS A 32 1.41 -6.09 10.63
C HIS A 32 1.33 -5.91 12.14
N TRP A 33 0.12 -6.07 12.67
CA TRP A 33 -0.22 -5.84 14.08
C TRP A 33 0.24 -6.98 15.01
N ASP A 34 0.50 -8.17 14.47
CA ASP A 34 0.86 -9.39 15.22
C ASP A 34 2.37 -9.51 15.47
N ASN A 35 3.09 -8.39 15.53
CA ASN A 35 4.50 -8.39 15.92
C ASN A 35 4.60 -8.27 17.44
N GLU A 36 4.59 -9.40 18.15
CA GLU A 36 5.14 -9.44 19.50
C GLU A 36 6.61 -8.97 19.42
N THR A 37 6.89 -7.78 19.95
CA THR A 37 8.25 -7.23 19.92
C THR A 37 8.69 -6.85 21.33
N THR A 38 9.78 -7.45 21.79
CA THR A 38 10.54 -7.00 22.95
C THR A 38 11.65 -6.05 22.50
N ALA A 39 12.14 -5.21 23.41
CA ALA A 39 13.07 -4.11 23.12
C ALA A 39 14.48 -4.56 22.62
N GLU A 40 14.73 -5.87 22.52
CA GLU A 40 16.06 -6.48 22.32
C GLU A 40 16.24 -7.08 20.91
N ASP A 41 15.35 -6.77 19.96
CA ASP A 41 15.42 -7.30 18.61
C ASP A 41 16.66 -6.81 17.85
N ALA A 42 17.64 -7.70 17.71
CA ALA A 42 18.84 -7.53 16.90
C ALA A 42 18.53 -7.14 15.43
N LEU A 43 17.34 -7.51 14.93
CA LEU A 43 16.86 -7.13 13.60
C LEU A 43 16.51 -5.64 13.48
N GLY A 44 16.04 -5.00 14.55
CA GLY A 44 15.85 -3.55 14.61
C GLY A 44 17.17 -2.75 14.64
N GLN A 45 18.27 -3.40 15.02
CA GLN A 45 19.63 -2.85 14.95
C GLN A 45 20.21 -2.97 13.52
N ALA A 46 19.84 -4.01 12.77
CA ALA A 46 20.27 -4.24 11.38
C ALA A 46 19.57 -3.33 10.34
N MET A 47 18.49 -2.66 10.72
CA MET A 47 17.85 -1.67 9.86
C MET A 47 18.80 -0.48 9.65
N LEU A 48 19.17 -0.22 8.40
CA LEU A 48 19.91 0.97 7.96
C LEU A 48 19.07 2.24 8.23
N ARG A 49 19.11 2.75 9.45
CA ARG A 49 18.28 3.87 9.92
C ARG A 49 18.45 5.13 9.07
N GLU A 50 19.65 5.39 8.55
CA GLU A 50 19.92 6.54 7.68
C GLU A 50 19.11 6.53 6.38
N ARG A 51 18.76 5.35 5.88
CA ARG A 51 18.01 5.18 4.64
C ARG A 51 16.53 4.85 4.89
N THR A 52 16.10 4.73 6.14
CA THR A 52 14.72 4.44 6.52
C THR A 52 14.01 5.68 7.03
N GLU A 53 12.88 6.01 6.43
CA GLU A 53 12.04 7.14 6.85
C GLU A 53 10.59 6.71 7.01
N PHE A 54 9.93 7.26 8.03
CA PHE A 54 8.50 7.13 8.19
C PHE A 54 7.77 8.14 7.30
N PHE A 55 6.90 7.63 6.42
CA PHE A 55 6.07 8.44 5.55
C PHE A 55 4.67 8.57 6.17
N PHE A 56 4.44 9.68 6.86
CA PHE A 56 3.12 10.00 7.40
C PHE A 56 2.30 10.77 6.37
N ALA A 57 1.50 10.05 5.58
CA ALA A 57 0.71 10.62 4.48
C ALA A 57 -0.11 11.88 4.88
N PRO A 58 -0.77 11.95 6.04
CA PRO A 58 -1.53 13.15 6.43
C PRO A 58 -0.67 14.42 6.52
N ALA A 59 0.55 14.35 7.05
CA ALA A 59 1.45 15.51 7.11
C ALA A 59 1.89 15.96 5.72
N HIS A 60 2.13 15.02 4.79
CA HIS A 60 2.44 15.35 3.41
C HIS A 60 1.25 16.01 2.70
N ILE A 61 0.03 15.54 2.94
CA ILE A 61 -1.20 16.17 2.41
C ILE A 61 -1.31 17.62 2.93
N GLN A 62 -1.15 17.84 4.23
CA GLN A 62 -1.18 19.19 4.83
C GLN A 62 -0.11 20.10 4.23
N LYS A 63 1.12 19.61 4.07
CA LYS A 63 2.20 20.35 3.42
C LYS A 63 1.84 20.75 1.99
N ARG A 64 1.31 19.82 1.17
CA ARG A 64 0.93 20.12 -0.22
C ARG A 64 -0.25 21.08 -0.32
N ILE A 65 -1.21 21.00 0.60
CA ILE A 65 -2.29 21.99 0.70
C ILE A 65 -1.72 23.37 1.05
N GLY A 66 -0.76 23.45 1.97
CA GLY A 66 -0.10 24.72 2.31
C GLY A 66 0.71 25.32 1.15
N GLU A 67 1.40 24.49 0.37
CA GLU A 67 2.23 24.93 -0.77
C GLU A 67 1.42 25.27 -2.03
N TRP A 68 0.33 24.55 -2.30
CA TRP A 68 -0.42 24.64 -3.56
C TRP A 68 -1.82 25.24 -3.41
N GLY A 69 -2.28 25.47 -2.18
CA GLY A 69 -3.67 25.76 -1.88
C GLY A 69 -4.57 24.54 -2.07
N HIS A 70 -5.80 24.63 -1.56
CA HIS A 70 -6.80 23.56 -1.68
C HIS A 70 -7.15 23.24 -3.13
N GLU A 71 -7.35 24.26 -3.96
CA GLU A 71 -7.69 24.10 -5.38
C GLU A 71 -6.54 23.44 -6.16
N GLY A 72 -5.30 23.92 -5.97
CA GLY A 72 -4.13 23.34 -6.62
C GLY A 72 -3.87 21.90 -6.21
N TYR A 73 -4.04 21.57 -4.92
CA TYR A 73 -3.96 20.19 -4.44
C TYR A 73 -5.03 19.30 -5.08
N ALA A 74 -6.29 19.75 -5.10
CA ALA A 74 -7.39 19.01 -5.71
C ALA A 74 -7.17 18.78 -7.20
N GLN A 75 -6.78 19.82 -7.95
CA GLN A 75 -6.50 19.73 -9.38
C GLN A 75 -5.40 18.70 -9.68
N LYS A 76 -4.27 18.77 -8.98
CA LYS A 76 -3.13 17.86 -9.20
C LYS A 76 -3.47 16.42 -8.82
N THR A 77 -4.16 16.24 -7.70
CA THR A 77 -4.59 14.90 -7.24
C THR A 77 -5.59 14.29 -8.21
N ASN A 78 -6.60 15.05 -8.65
CA ASN A 78 -7.59 14.57 -9.61
C ASN A 78 -6.94 14.23 -10.96
N ALA A 79 -6.04 15.08 -11.46
CA ALA A 79 -5.31 14.80 -12.70
C ALA A 79 -4.50 13.50 -12.60
N PHE A 80 -3.78 13.30 -11.48
CA PHE A 80 -3.04 12.07 -11.23
C PHE A 80 -3.96 10.85 -11.14
N MET A 81 -5.03 10.91 -10.34
CA MET A 81 -5.96 9.80 -10.14
C MET A 81 -6.64 9.40 -11.44
N SER A 82 -7.12 10.36 -12.24
CA SER A 82 -7.71 10.10 -13.57
C SER A 82 -6.72 9.42 -14.51
N ALA A 83 -5.47 9.92 -14.58
CA ALA A 83 -4.45 9.32 -15.42
C ALA A 83 -4.08 7.89 -14.98
N ARG A 84 -3.98 7.64 -13.67
CA ARG A 84 -3.68 6.29 -13.14
C ARG A 84 -4.86 5.32 -13.30
N ALA A 85 -6.09 5.79 -13.14
CA ALA A 85 -7.29 4.98 -13.40
C ALA A 85 -7.40 4.56 -14.88
N LEU A 86 -7.03 5.45 -15.81
CA LEU A 86 -6.96 5.07 -17.23
C LEU A 86 -5.84 4.07 -17.50
N GLN A 87 -4.66 4.32 -16.91
CA GLN A 87 -3.50 3.43 -17.06
C GLN A 87 -3.75 2.03 -16.50
N SER A 88 -4.52 1.90 -15.41
CA SER A 88 -4.75 0.61 -14.78
C SER A 88 -5.49 -0.38 -15.67
N ASN A 89 -6.27 0.09 -16.65
CA ASN A 89 -6.90 -0.75 -17.66
C ASN A 89 -5.91 -1.57 -18.50
N ASN A 90 -4.63 -1.18 -18.55
CA ASN A 90 -3.60 -1.90 -19.30
C ASN A 90 -3.18 -3.22 -18.64
N TRP A 91 -3.43 -3.37 -17.33
CA TRP A 91 -2.98 -4.55 -16.59
C TRP A 91 -4.08 -5.16 -15.71
N MET A 92 -5.08 -4.39 -15.28
CA MET A 92 -6.13 -4.85 -14.39
C MET A 92 -7.40 -5.22 -15.17
N GLN A 93 -7.96 -6.39 -14.86
CA GLN A 93 -9.24 -6.88 -15.35
C GLN A 93 -10.31 -6.71 -14.27
N ILE A 94 -11.35 -5.92 -14.57
CA ILE A 94 -12.45 -5.70 -13.63
C ILE A 94 -13.45 -6.86 -13.68
N LYS A 95 -13.55 -7.61 -12.58
CA LYS A 95 -14.58 -8.63 -12.36
C LYS A 95 -15.72 -8.02 -11.54
N LYS A 96 -16.91 -7.95 -12.13
CA LYS A 96 -18.12 -7.47 -11.46
C LYS A 96 -18.90 -8.66 -10.88
N ILE A 97 -19.36 -8.51 -9.65
CA ILE A 97 -20.20 -9.48 -8.95
C ILE A 97 -21.51 -8.79 -8.61
N ILE A 98 -22.64 -9.44 -8.92
CA ILE A 98 -23.97 -8.88 -8.66
C ILE A 98 -24.61 -9.60 -7.47
N GLY A 99 -25.05 -8.80 -6.50
CA GLY A 99 -25.63 -9.27 -5.25
C GLY A 99 -24.58 -9.86 -4.29
N LEU A 100 -25.05 -10.23 -3.10
CA LEU A 100 -24.19 -10.74 -2.02
C LEU A 100 -24.03 -12.27 -2.02
N LYS A 101 -24.75 -12.99 -2.90
CA LYS A 101 -24.71 -14.45 -2.96
C LYS A 101 -23.28 -14.95 -3.23
N ASP A 102 -22.62 -14.35 -4.22
CA ASP A 102 -21.27 -14.74 -4.64
C ASP A 102 -20.17 -13.92 -3.93
N PHE A 103 -20.56 -12.90 -3.16
CA PHE A 103 -19.64 -12.10 -2.35
C PHE A 103 -18.90 -12.95 -1.33
N THR A 104 -19.59 -13.84 -0.61
CA THR A 104 -18.98 -14.64 0.45
C THR A 104 -17.86 -15.54 -0.06
N THR A 105 -18.07 -16.20 -1.20
CA THR A 105 -17.05 -17.04 -1.83
C THR A 105 -15.86 -16.21 -2.27
N THR A 106 -16.11 -15.10 -2.97
CA THR A 106 -15.06 -14.20 -3.45
C THR A 106 -14.24 -13.61 -2.29
N TYR A 107 -14.91 -13.21 -1.21
CA TYR A 107 -14.24 -12.68 -0.02
C TYR A 107 -13.31 -13.72 0.61
N LYS A 108 -13.72 -14.99 0.68
CA LYS A 108 -12.85 -16.08 1.17
C LYS A 108 -11.61 -16.25 0.30
N GLU A 109 -11.75 -16.18 -1.03
CA GLU A 109 -10.61 -16.23 -1.96
C GLU A 109 -9.65 -15.04 -1.76
N VAL A 110 -10.18 -13.83 -1.55
CA VAL A 110 -9.38 -12.63 -1.25
C VAL A 110 -8.58 -12.83 0.03
N VAL A 111 -9.24 -13.22 1.12
CA VAL A 111 -8.59 -13.42 2.42
C VAL A 111 -7.55 -14.54 2.37
N ALA A 112 -7.80 -15.60 1.60
CA ALA A 112 -6.86 -16.69 1.38
C ALA A 112 -5.71 -16.33 0.41
N GLY A 113 -5.70 -15.12 -0.17
CA GLY A 113 -4.67 -14.70 -1.12
C GLY A 113 -4.74 -15.43 -2.48
N GLN A 114 -5.90 -15.95 -2.85
CA GLN A 114 -6.09 -16.78 -4.06
C GLN A 114 -6.55 -15.97 -5.29
N ILE A 115 -6.93 -14.70 -5.09
CA ILE A 115 -7.28 -13.80 -6.20
C ILE A 115 -6.03 -13.43 -6.98
N LYS A 116 -6.16 -13.42 -8.32
CA LYS A 116 -5.04 -13.03 -9.18
C LYS A 116 -4.72 -11.55 -8.97
N PRO A 117 -3.44 -11.15 -8.94
CA PRO A 117 -3.07 -9.75 -8.71
C PRO A 117 -3.64 -8.77 -9.74
N HIS A 118 -3.94 -9.22 -10.96
CA HIS A 118 -4.55 -8.40 -12.01
C HIS A 118 -6.08 -8.33 -11.95
N GLU A 119 -6.75 -9.05 -11.05
CA GLU A 119 -8.21 -9.00 -10.96
C GLU A 119 -8.65 -7.92 -9.97
N GLY A 120 -9.37 -6.91 -10.48
CA GLY A 120 -10.04 -5.89 -9.67
C GLY A 120 -11.50 -6.28 -9.44
N ILE A 121 -11.92 -6.43 -8.18
CA ILE A 121 -13.26 -6.92 -7.85
C ILE A 121 -14.18 -5.75 -7.51
N ILE A 122 -15.33 -5.66 -8.19
CA ILE A 122 -16.40 -4.71 -7.88
C ILE A 122 -17.67 -5.49 -7.55
N VAL A 123 -18.17 -5.31 -6.32
CA VAL A 123 -19.44 -5.89 -5.89
C VAL A 123 -20.53 -4.85 -6.05
N LYS A 124 -21.54 -5.15 -6.87
CA LYS A 124 -22.74 -4.33 -7.04
C LYS A 124 -23.92 -5.00 -6.34
N LEU A 125 -24.79 -4.21 -5.72
CA LEU A 125 -25.98 -4.74 -5.05
C LEU A 125 -27.11 -5.12 -6.03
N LYS A 126 -27.16 -4.49 -7.20
CA LYS A 126 -28.13 -4.71 -8.28
C LYS A 126 -27.43 -4.52 -9.63
N ASP A 127 -27.99 -5.10 -10.68
CA ASP A 127 -27.65 -4.70 -12.04
C ASP A 127 -28.32 -3.36 -12.36
N ASP A 128 -27.59 -2.51 -13.09
CA ASP A 128 -28.07 -1.22 -13.61
C ASP A 128 -28.83 -1.43 -14.92
#